data_AF-A0A8N1S4Z3-F1
#
_entry.id   AF-A0A8N1S4Z3-F1
#
_cell.length_a   1.000
_cell.length_b   1.000
_cell.length_c   1.000
_cell.angle_alpha   90.00
_cell.angle_beta   90.00
_cell.angle_gamma   90.00
#
_symmetry.space_group_name_H-M   'P 1'
#
loop_
_entity.id
_entity.type
_entity.pdbx_description
1 polymer ?
#
loop_
_entity_poly.entity_id
_entity_poly.type
_entity_poly.pdbx_seq_one_letter_code
_entity_poly.pdbx_strand_id
1 'polypeptide(L)'
;MSQLGGETVPKLVRNIMFQIFGYELAQAYSWTGQKKNKSAFRKSKLADTIIAIVLKKDSNTMVTEVEGCMQEWLRSGDRLRIL
;
A
#
# COMPACT_ATOMS: atom_id res chain seq x y z
N MET A 1 -7.96 7.90 -29.12
CA MET A 1 -8.45 6.89 -28.17
C MET A 1 -7.55 6.92 -26.94
N SER A 2 -8.00 7.57 -25.87
CA SER A 2 -7.24 7.68 -24.62
C SER A 2 -7.26 6.31 -23.92
N GLN A 3 -6.10 5.76 -23.56
CA GLN A 3 -6.03 4.51 -22.79
C GLN A 3 -6.65 4.74 -21.41
N LEU A 4 -7.94 4.42 -21.26
CA LEU A 4 -8.64 4.27 -20.00
C LEU A 4 -8.07 3.04 -19.28
N GLY A 5 -6.88 3.16 -18.70
CA GLY A 5 -6.20 2.06 -18.03
C GLY A 5 -4.70 2.22 -17.79
N GLY A 6 -4.17 3.45 -17.85
CA GLY A 6 -2.76 3.75 -17.57
C GLY A 6 -2.29 3.25 -16.20
N GLU A 7 -0.97 3.18 -16.03
CA GLU A 7 -0.36 2.86 -14.75
C GLU A 7 -0.57 4.03 -13.79
N THR A 8 -1.54 3.92 -12.90
CA THR A 8 -1.84 4.94 -11.87
C THR A 8 -1.11 4.61 -10.57
N VAL A 9 -0.86 5.62 -9.74
CA VAL A 9 -0.27 5.46 -8.40
C VAL A 9 -1.01 4.40 -7.56
N PRO A 10 -2.36 4.40 -7.45
CA PRO A 10 -3.06 3.34 -6.71
C PRO A 10 -2.84 1.94 -7.28
N LYS A 11 -2.78 1.80 -8.61
CA LYS A 11 -2.55 0.50 -9.28
C LYS A 11 -1.12 0.02 -9.04
N LEU A 12 -0.14 0.92 -9.14
CA LEU A 12 1.26 0.63 -8.88
C LEU A 12 1.49 0.21 -7.42
N VAL A 13 0.98 0.98 -6.46
CA VAL A 13 1.07 0.63 -5.03
C VAL A 13 0.40 -0.71 -4.75
N ARG A 14 -0.80 -0.96 -5.29
CA ARG A 14 -1.50 -2.23 -5.11
C ARG A 14 -0.69 -3.41 -5.65
N ASN A 15 -0.09 -3.28 -6.83
CA ASN A 15 0.71 -4.35 -7.45
C ASN A 15 1.95 -4.66 -6.61
N ILE A 16 2.68 -3.63 -6.17
CA ILE A 16 3.87 -3.78 -5.31
C ILE A 16 3.47 -4.44 -3.98
N MET A 17 2.43 -3.94 -3.33
CA MET A 17 1.93 -4.48 -2.07
C MET A 17 1.46 -5.94 -2.23
N PHE A 18 0.75 -6.28 -3.31
CA PHE A 18 0.32 -7.66 -3.52
C PHE A 18 1.50 -8.62 -3.73
N GLN A 19 2.51 -8.21 -4.51
CA GLN A 19 3.70 -9.02 -4.77
C GLN A 19 4.59 -9.22 -3.53
N ILE A 20 4.64 -8.23 -2.63
CA ILE A 20 5.55 -8.26 -1.47
C ILE A 20 4.84 -8.70 -0.20
N PHE A 21 3.65 -8.17 0.07
CA PHE A 21 2.96 -8.34 1.34
C PHE A 21 2.03 -9.56 1.34
N GLY A 22 1.39 -9.94 0.23
CA GLY A 22 0.32 -10.95 0.30
C GLY A 22 -0.79 -10.58 1.29
N TYR A 23 -1.86 -11.38 1.39
CA TYR A 23 -2.98 -11.02 2.28
C TYR A 23 -2.69 -11.33 3.75
N GLU A 24 -1.82 -12.30 4.02
CA GLU A 24 -1.41 -12.75 5.35
C GLU A 24 -0.67 -11.64 6.10
N LEU A 25 0.24 -10.93 5.42
CA LEU A 25 0.97 -9.82 6.02
C LEU A 25 0.06 -8.59 6.18
N ALA A 26 -0.91 -8.37 5.29
CA ALA A 26 -1.94 -7.34 5.48
C ALA A 26 -2.78 -7.55 6.77
N GLN A 27 -2.95 -8.81 7.19
CA GLN A 27 -3.63 -9.14 8.45
C GLN A 27 -2.76 -8.84 9.68
N ALA A 28 -1.44 -8.99 9.58
CA ALA A 28 -0.50 -8.73 10.67
C ALA A 28 -0.17 -7.23 10.86
N TYR A 29 -0.39 -6.39 9.84
CA TYR A 29 -0.02 -4.98 9.86
C TYR A 29 -1.20 -4.03 9.73
N SER A 30 -1.09 -2.86 10.36
CA SER A 30 -1.95 -1.70 10.10
C SER A 30 -1.09 -0.48 9.88
N TRP A 31 -1.63 0.57 9.26
CA TRP A 31 -0.84 1.76 8.94
C TRP A 31 -0.14 2.36 10.19
N THR A 32 -0.90 2.61 11.26
CA THR A 32 -0.41 3.23 12.50
C THR A 32 -0.08 2.23 13.61
N GLY A 33 -0.46 0.96 13.48
CA GLY A 33 -0.31 -0.05 14.55
C GLY A 33 -1.38 0.04 15.65
N GLN A 34 -2.39 0.91 15.50
CA GLN A 34 -3.41 1.14 16.55
C GLN A 34 -4.53 0.09 16.57
N LYS A 35 -4.62 -0.80 15.58
CA LYS A 35 -5.57 -1.92 15.60
C LYS A 35 -5.02 -3.06 16.47
N LYS A 36 -5.90 -3.69 17.26
CA LYS A 36 -5.55 -4.81 18.17
C LYS A 36 -4.63 -5.83 17.48
N ASN A 37 -3.48 -6.09 18.09
CA ASN A 37 -2.47 -7.07 17.67
C ASN A 37 -1.86 -6.85 16.27
N LYS A 38 -1.89 -5.63 15.73
CA LYS A 38 -1.27 -5.32 14.43
C LYS A 38 -0.06 -4.40 14.58
N SER A 39 1.04 -4.76 13.92
CA SER A 39 2.26 -3.95 13.88
C SER A 39 2.08 -2.71 13.00
N ALA A 40 2.79 -1.62 13.32
CA ALA A 40 2.75 -0.39 12.54
C ALA A 40 3.56 -0.52 11.24
N PHE A 41 2.90 -0.40 10.09
CA PHE A 41 3.57 -0.48 8.79
C PHE A 41 4.34 0.79 8.42
N ARG A 42 3.81 1.96 8.79
CA ARG A 42 4.39 3.28 8.44
C ARG A 42 5.85 3.45 8.86
N LYS A 43 6.28 2.77 9.92
CA LYS A 43 7.65 2.86 10.45
C LYS A 43 8.60 1.80 9.87
N SER A 44 8.13 0.98 8.94
CA SER A 44 8.93 -0.11 8.38
C SER A 44 9.80 0.39 7.23
N LYS A 45 10.99 -0.22 7.07
CA LYS A 45 11.84 0.00 5.89
C LYS A 45 11.17 -0.36 4.57
N LEU A 46 10.16 -1.21 4.64
CA LEU A 46 9.42 -1.62 3.47
C LEU A 46 8.46 -0.51 3.01
N ALA A 47 7.80 0.20 3.93
CA ALA A 47 7.03 1.40 3.59
C ALA A 47 7.94 2.47 2.92
N ASP A 48 9.11 2.74 3.50
CA ASP A 48 10.11 3.66 2.91
C ASP A 48 10.50 3.24 1.48
N THR A 49 10.74 1.94 1.28
CA THR A 49 11.14 1.37 -0.02
C THR A 49 10.04 1.51 -1.08
N ILE A 50 8.78 1.24 -0.72
CA ILE A 50 7.65 1.35 -1.64
C ILE A 50 7.45 2.82 -2.05
N ILE A 51 7.55 3.76 -1.11
CA ILE A 51 7.49 5.19 -1.41
C ILE A 51 8.61 5.56 -2.40
N ALA A 52 9.85 5.14 -2.15
CA ALA A 52 10.97 5.44 -3.04
C ALA A 52 10.78 4.86 -4.45
N ILE A 53 10.25 3.63 -4.57
CA ILE A 53 9.97 3.01 -5.88
C ILE A 53 8.90 3.80 -6.63
N VAL A 54 7.81 4.17 -5.96
CA VAL A 54 6.69 4.88 -6.59
C VAL A 54 7.12 6.27 -7.04
N LEU A 55 7.80 7.04 -6.18
CA LEU A 55 8.30 8.38 -6.53
C LEU A 55 9.35 8.35 -7.64
N LYS A 56 10.15 7.28 -7.73
CA LYS A 56 11.09 7.11 -8.84
C LYS A 56 10.37 6.83 -10.16
N LYS A 57 9.21 6.18 -10.12
CA LYS A 57 8.43 5.81 -11.31
C LYS A 57 7.48 6.92 -11.75
N ASP A 58 6.94 7.68 -10.81
CA ASP A 58 6.08 8.84 -11.04
C ASP A 58 6.55 10.00 -10.14
N SER A 59 7.29 10.93 -10.75
CA SER A 59 7.88 12.09 -10.06
C SER A 59 6.86 13.16 -9.69
N ASN A 60 5.63 13.11 -10.20
CA ASN A 60 4.57 14.07 -9.90
C ASN A 60 3.70 13.63 -8.72
N THR A 61 3.96 12.44 -8.18
CA THR A 61 3.22 11.87 -7.05
C THR A 61 3.71 12.44 -5.72
N MET A 62 2.78 12.72 -4.81
CA MET A 62 3.12 13.13 -3.45
C MET A 62 3.27 11.92 -2.52
N VAL A 63 4.21 11.98 -1.57
CA VAL A 63 4.38 10.94 -0.53
C VAL A 63 3.05 10.61 0.15
N THR A 64 2.25 11.62 0.49
CA THR A 64 0.95 11.47 1.16
C THR A 64 -0.07 10.69 0.33
N GLU A 65 -0.02 10.79 -1.00
CA GLU A 65 -0.87 10.02 -1.91
C GLU A 65 -0.48 8.54 -1.87
N VAL A 66 0.83 8.25 -1.90
CA VAL A 66 1.34 6.87 -1.78
C VAL A 66 0.98 6.27 -0.42
N GLU A 67 1.17 7.02 0.67
CA GLU A 67 0.78 6.61 2.02
C GLU A 67 -0.72 6.31 2.09
N GLY A 68 -1.58 7.16 1.51
CA GLY A 68 -3.02 6.92 1.44
C GLY A 68 -3.38 5.64 0.71
N CYS A 69 -2.72 5.36 -0.42
CA CYS A 69 -2.91 4.12 -1.18
C CYS A 69 -2.48 2.87 -0.37
N MET A 70 -1.34 2.93 0.31
CA MET A 70 -0.87 1.83 1.17
C MET A 70 -1.81 1.60 2.36
N GLN A 71 -2.31 2.67 2.98
CA GLN A 71 -3.26 2.59 4.08
C GLN A 71 -4.57 1.93 3.63
N GLU A 72 -5.12 2.29 2.47
CA GLU A 72 -6.34 1.67 1.96
C GLU A 72 -6.12 0.21 1.57
N TRP A 73 -4.95 -0.12 1.02
CA TRP A 73 -4.61 -1.50 0.72
C TRP A 73 -4.54 -2.38 1.99
N LEU A 74 -3.90 -1.91 3.07
CA LEU A 74 -3.86 -2.65 4.34
C LEU A 74 -5.25 -2.88 4.94
N ARG A 75 -6.19 -1.95 4.72
CA ARG A 75 -7.60 -2.12 5.11
C ARG A 75 -8.31 -3.19 4.28
N SER A 76 -7.86 -3.47 3.06
CA SER A 76 -8.43 -4.54 2.23
C SER A 76 -8.20 -5.93 2.80
N GLY A 77 -7.06 -6.17 3.46
CA GLY A 77 -6.78 -7.43 4.16
C GLY A 77 -7.75 -7.69 5.33
N ASP A 78 -8.28 -6.63 5.97
CA ASP A 78 -9.33 -6.77 6.98
C ASP A 78 -10.68 -7.20 6.38
N ARG A 79 -11.00 -6.79 5.15
CA ARG A 79 -12.26 -7.11 4.48
C ARG A 79 -12.34 -8.59 4.08
N LEU A 80 -11.20 -9.21 3.77
CA LEU A 80 -11.11 -10.64 3.46
C LEU A 80 -11.28 -11.56 4.68
N ARG A 81 -11.19 -11.02 5.91
CA ARG A 81 -11.42 -11.78 7.14
C ARG A 81 -12.90 -12.14 7.37
N ILE A 82 -13.81 -11.47 6.68
CA ILE A 82 -15.26 -11.54 6.90
C ILE A 82 -15.95 -12.46 5.86
N LEU A 83 -15.17 -13.08 4.98
CA LEU A 83 -15.61 -14.08 4.00
C LEU A 83 -15.07 -15.44 4.39
#